data_AF-A0A9W8KHL3-F1
#
_entry.id   AF-A0A9W8KHL3-F1
#
_cell.length_a   1.000
_cell.length_b   1.000
_cell.length_c   1.000
_cell.angle_alpha   90.00
_cell.angle_beta   90.00
_cell.angle_gamma   90.00
#
_symmetry.space_group_name_H-M   'P 1'
#
loop_
_entity.id
_entity.type
_entity.pdbx_description
1 polymer ?
#
loop_
_entity_poly.entity_id
_entity_poly.type
_entity_poly.pdbx_seq_one_letter_code
_entity_poly.pdbx_strand_id
1 'polypeptide(L)'
;MVASEMTTSGCSARNEAEQGRQREEIEEILSLDPRNNLSLEQQYDLLTSVEQKRALEKLVLQSEADIQAFSLFLKLPTMALLMLNLVFAYNYAMRGLGSSSHFTNAALPFTSYAIHAEHPIIATELSIISLQFTIYLLSSRRWDWASKAGLIGLLFFSAMHALICRKNGAAELVWWILPAMNLAVVSYAQLNMRRSQRSIERLAHRVYKPKDE
;
A
#
# COMPACT_ATOMS: atom_id res chain seq x y z
N MET A 1 -69.42 -15.03 -7.69
CA MET A 1 -68.33 -14.48 -6.84
C MET A 1 -67.15 -15.41 -6.92
N VAL A 2 -65.94 -14.85 -6.80
CA VAL A 2 -64.61 -15.47 -6.94
C VAL A 2 -64.06 -15.53 -8.37
N ALA A 3 -63.23 -14.53 -8.68
CA ALA A 3 -62.00 -14.68 -9.46
C ALA A 3 -61.17 -13.40 -9.34
N SER A 4 -60.15 -13.38 -8.47
CA SER A 4 -59.03 -12.44 -8.60
C SER A 4 -57.87 -12.86 -7.70
N GLU A 5 -57.14 -13.87 -8.13
CA GLU A 5 -55.74 -14.06 -7.77
C GLU A 5 -54.99 -14.32 -9.06
N MET A 6 -54.01 -13.46 -9.34
CA MET A 6 -52.90 -13.59 -10.30
C MET A 6 -52.71 -12.25 -11.00
N THR A 7 -51.69 -11.48 -10.59
CA THR A 7 -50.88 -10.57 -11.44
C THR A 7 -49.94 -9.69 -10.59
N THR A 8 -49.12 -10.28 -9.72
CA THR A 8 -48.03 -9.53 -9.05
C THR A 8 -46.66 -10.20 -9.12
N SER A 9 -46.59 -11.49 -9.45
CA SER A 9 -45.32 -12.24 -9.53
C SER A 9 -44.49 -11.97 -10.80
N GLY A 10 -45.12 -11.61 -11.92
CA GLY A 10 -44.42 -11.45 -13.21
C GLY A 10 -43.59 -10.16 -13.37
N CYS A 11 -43.84 -9.13 -12.55
CA CYS A 11 -43.16 -7.83 -12.69
C CYS A 11 -41.86 -7.76 -11.85
N SER A 12 -41.84 -8.42 -10.69
CA SER A 12 -40.65 -8.46 -9.81
C SER A 12 -39.53 -9.33 -10.38
N ALA A 13 -39.87 -10.52 -10.88
CA ALA A 13 -38.90 -11.44 -11.49
C ALA A 13 -38.29 -10.88 -12.79
N ARG A 14 -39.04 -10.04 -13.52
CA ARG A 14 -38.56 -9.39 -14.74
C ARG A 14 -37.58 -8.27 -14.42
N ASN A 15 -37.87 -7.45 -13.40
CA ASN A 15 -36.95 -6.39 -12.94
C ASN A 15 -35.66 -6.94 -12.32
N GLU A 16 -35.72 -8.06 -11.60
CA GLU A 16 -34.52 -8.73 -11.05
C GLU A 16 -33.67 -9.37 -12.15
N ALA A 17 -34.29 -9.94 -13.19
CA ALA A 17 -33.59 -10.45 -14.37
C ALA A 17 -33.00 -9.32 -15.24
N GLU A 18 -33.67 -8.17 -15.33
CA GLU A 18 -33.17 -6.98 -16.04
C GLU A 18 -32.06 -6.29 -15.27
N GLN A 19 -32.12 -6.25 -13.92
CA GLN A 19 -31.01 -5.81 -13.08
C GLN A 19 -29.83 -6.79 -13.09
N GLY A 20 -30.09 -8.10 -13.19
CA GLY A 20 -29.08 -9.13 -13.39
C GLY A 20 -28.36 -9.00 -14.73
N ARG A 21 -29.12 -8.83 -15.82
CA ARG A 21 -28.56 -8.58 -17.16
C ARG A 21 -27.87 -7.24 -17.28
N GLN A 22 -28.37 -6.18 -16.66
CA GLN A 22 -27.65 -4.91 -16.60
C GLN A 22 -26.37 -5.04 -15.79
N ARG A 23 -26.31 -5.86 -14.73
CA ARG A 23 -25.07 -6.14 -13.99
C ARG A 23 -24.08 -6.97 -14.80
N GLU A 24 -24.56 -7.95 -15.57
CA GLU A 24 -23.74 -8.75 -16.50
C GLU A 24 -23.24 -7.90 -17.69
N GLU A 25 -24.08 -7.03 -18.27
CA GLU A 25 -23.68 -6.04 -19.29
C GLU A 25 -22.74 -4.97 -18.72
N ILE A 26 -22.83 -4.63 -17.41
CA ILE A 26 -21.88 -3.74 -16.70
C ILE A 26 -20.56 -4.44 -16.36
N GLU A 27 -20.54 -5.78 -16.31
CA GLU A 27 -19.32 -6.59 -16.25
C GLU A 27 -18.70 -6.79 -17.64
N GLU A 28 -19.52 -6.81 -18.70
CA GLU A 28 -19.10 -6.99 -20.10
C GLU A 28 -18.65 -5.67 -20.77
N ILE A 29 -19.24 -4.52 -20.42
CA ILE A 29 -18.83 -3.20 -20.91
C ILE A 29 -17.61 -2.71 -20.11
N LEU A 30 -16.45 -3.14 -20.61
CA LEU A 30 -15.09 -2.78 -20.21
C LEU A 30 -14.71 -3.16 -18.77
N SER A 31 -14.28 -4.42 -18.65
CA SER A 31 -12.90 -4.60 -18.21
C SER A 31 -12.01 -3.72 -19.10
N LEU A 32 -11.36 -2.70 -18.54
CA LEU A 32 -10.17 -2.13 -19.17
C LEU A 32 -9.24 -3.30 -19.40
N ASP A 33 -9.17 -3.83 -20.63
CA ASP A 33 -8.48 -5.08 -20.89
C ASP A 33 -7.00 -4.87 -20.51
N PRO A 34 -6.50 -5.55 -19.46
CA PRO A 34 -5.12 -5.38 -19.02
C PRO A 34 -4.10 -5.84 -20.08
N ARG A 35 -4.57 -6.46 -21.17
CA ARG A 35 -3.77 -6.86 -22.34
C ARG A 35 -3.75 -5.82 -23.46
N ASN A 36 -4.52 -4.74 -23.34
CA ASN A 36 -4.60 -3.72 -24.37
C ASN A 36 -3.55 -2.63 -24.12
N ASN A 37 -2.62 -2.43 -25.06
CA ASN A 37 -1.50 -1.47 -24.93
C ASN A 37 -1.94 0.00 -24.99
N LEU A 38 -3.24 0.28 -25.12
CA LEU A 38 -3.79 1.63 -25.14
C LEU A 38 -3.80 2.21 -23.74
N SER A 39 -3.38 3.48 -23.62
CA SER A 39 -3.45 4.20 -22.35
C SER A 39 -4.91 4.30 -21.86
N LEU A 40 -5.09 4.39 -20.55
CA LEU A 40 -6.40 4.46 -19.90
C LEU A 40 -7.26 5.62 -20.43
N GLU A 41 -6.62 6.70 -20.91
CA GLU A 41 -7.29 7.83 -21.57
C GLU A 41 -7.82 7.46 -22.96
N GLN A 42 -7.05 6.72 -23.77
CA GLN A 42 -7.45 6.30 -25.11
C GLN A 42 -8.61 5.28 -25.09
N GLN A 43 -8.65 4.41 -24.08
CA GLN A 43 -9.77 3.48 -23.91
C GLN A 43 -11.04 4.22 -23.45
N TYR A 44 -10.86 5.27 -22.65
CA TYR A 44 -11.95 6.11 -22.16
C TYR A 44 -12.58 6.99 -23.26
N ASP A 45 -11.78 7.48 -24.20
CA ASP A 45 -12.24 8.33 -25.30
C ASP A 45 -13.12 7.57 -26.32
N LEU A 46 -13.10 6.23 -26.31
CA LEU A 46 -13.94 5.37 -27.15
C LEU A 46 -15.35 5.15 -26.60
N LEU A 47 -15.59 5.51 -25.33
CA LEU A 47 -16.86 5.33 -24.64
C LEU A 47 -17.84 6.47 -24.96
N THR A 48 -19.14 6.18 -24.94
CA THR A 48 -20.18 7.23 -24.99
C THR A 48 -20.15 8.08 -23.72
N SER A 49 -20.68 9.31 -23.78
CA SER A 49 -20.65 10.23 -22.63
C SER A 49 -21.35 9.70 -21.36
N VAL A 50 -22.33 8.79 -21.52
CA VAL A 50 -23.03 8.15 -20.40
C VAL A 50 -22.17 7.02 -19.81
N GLU A 51 -21.53 6.21 -20.65
CA GLU A 51 -20.60 5.16 -20.23
C GLU A 51 -19.34 5.75 -19.59
N GLN A 52 -18.84 6.88 -20.10
CA GLN A 52 -17.74 7.64 -19.52
C GLN A 52 -18.01 8.02 -18.05
N LYS A 53 -19.19 8.60 -17.76
CA LYS A 53 -19.55 8.98 -16.38
C LYS A 53 -19.64 7.76 -15.46
N ARG A 54 -20.29 6.68 -15.91
CA ARG A 54 -20.39 5.43 -15.12
C ARG A 54 -19.03 4.77 -14.90
N ALA A 55 -18.18 4.73 -15.93
CA ALA A 55 -16.84 4.17 -15.85
C ALA A 55 -15.95 4.97 -14.89
N LEU A 56 -16.07 6.30 -14.89
CA LEU A 56 -15.34 7.16 -13.97
C LEU A 56 -15.74 6.93 -12.51
N GLU A 57 -17.04 6.86 -12.22
CA GLU A 57 -17.55 6.57 -10.87
C GLU A 57 -17.03 5.21 -10.36
N LYS A 58 -17.06 4.18 -11.23
CA LYS A 58 -16.51 2.86 -10.92
C LYS A 58 -15.00 2.90 -10.66
N LEU A 59 -14.24 3.63 -11.49
CA LEU A 59 -12.78 3.80 -11.33
C LEU A 59 -12.41 4.50 -10.02
N VAL A 60 -13.18 5.52 -9.62
CA VAL A 60 -12.98 6.23 -8.35
C VAL A 60 -13.23 5.28 -7.19
N LEU A 61 -14.38 4.59 -7.16
CA LEU A 61 -14.74 3.67 -6.09
C LEU A 61 -13.76 2.50 -5.97
N GLN A 62 -13.38 1.91 -7.09
CA GLN A 62 -12.41 0.82 -7.13
C GLN A 62 -11.03 1.29 -6.67
N SER A 63 -10.57 2.45 -7.15
CA SER A 63 -9.29 3.01 -6.71
C SER A 63 -9.25 3.29 -5.21
N GLU A 64 -10.36 3.75 -4.61
CA GLU A 64 -10.41 4.00 -3.17
C GLU A 64 -10.38 2.69 -2.36
N ALA A 65 -11.16 1.68 -2.78
CA ALA A 65 -11.17 0.37 -2.16
C ALA A 65 -9.80 -0.32 -2.23
N ASP A 66 -9.14 -0.29 -3.40
CA ASP A 66 -7.83 -0.87 -3.62
C ASP A 66 -6.76 -0.20 -2.75
N ILE A 67 -6.81 1.13 -2.61
CA ILE A 67 -5.88 1.89 -1.75
C ILE A 67 -6.06 1.51 -0.28
N GLN A 68 -7.30 1.39 0.20
CA GLN A 68 -7.58 1.01 1.58
C GLN A 68 -7.13 -0.42 1.88
N ALA A 69 -7.50 -1.38 1.00
CA ALA A 69 -7.15 -2.78 1.16
C ALA A 69 -5.62 -2.97 1.15
N PHE A 70 -4.95 -2.35 0.20
CA PHE A 70 -3.49 -2.40 0.08
C PHE A 70 -2.77 -1.73 1.25
N SER A 71 -3.28 -0.58 1.70
CA SER A 71 -2.72 0.12 2.86
C SER A 71 -2.82 -0.75 4.12
N LEU A 72 -3.95 -1.41 4.34
CA LEU A 72 -4.12 -2.32 5.48
C LEU A 72 -3.18 -3.52 5.37
N PHE A 73 -3.11 -4.12 4.18
CA PHE A 73 -2.27 -5.29 3.90
C PHE A 73 -0.79 -5.03 4.17
N LEU A 74 -0.27 -3.85 3.79
CA LEU A 74 1.14 -3.50 4.05
C LEU A 74 1.39 -2.97 5.46
N LYS A 75 0.38 -2.40 6.12
CA LYS A 75 0.53 -1.84 7.48
C LYS A 75 0.74 -2.94 8.52
N LEU A 76 0.04 -4.07 8.41
CA LEU A 76 0.17 -5.20 9.32
C LEU A 76 1.60 -5.77 9.42
N PRO A 77 2.25 -6.19 8.32
CA PRO A 77 3.62 -6.70 8.37
C PRO A 77 4.62 -5.61 8.78
N THR A 78 4.39 -4.36 8.39
CA THR A 78 5.24 -3.23 8.83
C THR A 78 5.18 -3.04 10.34
N MET A 79 3.98 -3.11 10.93
CA MET A 79 3.78 -2.98 12.37
C MET A 79 4.38 -4.17 13.12
N ALA A 80 4.25 -5.39 12.60
CA ALA A 80 4.90 -6.56 13.17
C ALA A 80 6.43 -6.41 13.21
N LEU A 81 7.03 -5.98 12.09
CA LEU A 81 8.48 -5.74 12.02
C LEU A 81 8.93 -4.60 12.95
N LEU A 82 8.10 -3.56 13.12
CA LEU A 82 8.36 -2.48 14.08
C LEU A 82 8.36 -3.01 15.52
N MET A 83 7.36 -3.81 15.89
CA MET A 83 7.29 -4.42 17.22
C MET A 83 8.49 -5.32 17.47
N LEU A 84 8.95 -6.10 16.48
CA LEU A 84 10.16 -6.91 16.60
C LEU A 84 11.41 -6.06 16.88
N ASN A 85 11.58 -4.94 16.16
CA ASN A 85 12.71 -4.02 16.39
C ASN A 85 12.62 -3.31 17.74
N LEU A 86 11.42 -2.97 18.21
CA LEU A 86 11.21 -2.41 19.55
C LEU A 86 11.52 -3.42 20.66
N VAL A 87 11.12 -4.69 20.50
CA VAL A 87 11.48 -5.78 21.41
C VAL A 87 13.00 -5.98 21.43
N PHE A 88 13.66 -5.90 20.28
CA PHE A 88 15.11 -5.93 20.21
C PHE A 88 15.74 -4.78 21.01
N ALA A 89 15.33 -3.53 20.75
CA ALA A 89 15.82 -2.34 21.44
C ALA A 89 15.63 -2.45 22.96
N TYR A 90 14.45 -2.91 23.40
CA TYR A 90 14.14 -3.10 24.81
C TYR A 90 15.01 -4.19 25.46
N ASN A 91 15.16 -5.35 24.81
CA ASN A 91 16.01 -6.43 25.30
C ASN A 91 17.48 -5.99 25.40
N TYR A 92 17.95 -5.22 24.42
CA TYR A 92 19.29 -4.64 24.43
C TYR A 92 19.46 -3.67 25.61
N ALA A 93 18.52 -2.74 25.80
CA ALA A 93 18.57 -1.76 26.88
C ALA A 93 18.53 -2.41 28.27
N MET A 94 17.65 -3.40 28.48
CA MET A 94 17.48 -4.06 29.78
C MET A 94 18.62 -5.04 30.11
N ARG A 95 19.20 -5.73 29.11
CA ARG A 95 20.34 -6.63 29.33
C ARG A 95 21.69 -5.90 29.38
N GLY A 96 21.77 -4.68 28.85
CA GLY A 96 22.98 -3.84 28.85
C GLY A 96 23.25 -3.10 30.17
N LEU A 97 22.27 -2.97 31.07
CA LEU A 97 22.41 -2.23 32.34
C LEU A 97 23.09 -3.03 33.47
N GLY A 98 23.40 -4.32 33.27
CA GLY A 98 23.79 -5.23 34.35
C GLY A 98 25.22 -5.81 34.31
N SER A 99 26.03 -5.59 33.27
CA SER A 99 27.36 -6.22 33.24
C SER A 99 28.44 -5.30 32.67
N SER A 100 29.51 -5.13 33.45
CA SER A 100 30.74 -4.42 33.11
C SER A 100 31.65 -5.26 32.19
N SER A 101 31.14 -6.32 31.56
CA SER A 101 31.93 -7.23 30.74
C SER A 101 31.26 -7.43 29.39
N HIS A 102 31.51 -6.49 28.47
CA HIS A 102 31.21 -6.56 27.04
C HIS A 102 29.73 -6.81 26.64
N PHE A 103 29.31 -6.11 25.60
CA PHE A 103 28.02 -6.21 24.93
C PHE A 103 27.76 -7.56 24.22
N THR A 104 28.19 -8.69 24.78
CA THR A 104 28.27 -10.01 24.12
C THR A 104 26.96 -10.79 24.03
N ASN A 105 25.84 -10.27 24.54
CA ASN A 105 24.57 -11.03 24.64
C ASN A 105 23.37 -10.42 23.90
N ALA A 106 23.59 -9.47 22.99
CA ALA A 106 22.53 -8.99 22.10
C ALA A 106 22.27 -10.04 21.01
N ALA A 107 21.06 -10.62 20.99
CA ALA A 107 20.66 -11.58 19.98
C ALA A 107 19.47 -11.04 19.18
N LEU A 108 19.37 -11.43 17.91
CA LEU A 108 18.21 -11.08 17.09
C LEU A 108 16.92 -11.61 17.73
N PRO A 109 15.79 -10.87 17.69
CA PRO A 109 14.53 -11.27 18.33
C PRO A 109 14.10 -12.68 17.93
N PHE A 110 13.71 -13.48 18.93
CA PHE A 110 13.23 -14.85 18.74
C PHE A 110 14.25 -15.80 18.07
N THR A 111 15.55 -15.48 18.13
CA THR A 111 16.63 -16.35 17.63
C THR A 111 17.74 -16.52 18.67
N SER A 112 18.59 -17.53 18.48
CA SER A 112 19.85 -17.69 19.21
C SER A 112 21.04 -16.97 18.55
N TYR A 113 20.80 -16.22 17.47
CA TYR A 113 21.86 -15.57 16.71
C TYR A 113 22.37 -14.33 17.45
N ALA A 114 23.62 -14.38 17.91
CA ALA A 114 24.31 -13.25 18.52
C ALA A 114 24.68 -12.20 17.47
N ILE A 115 24.53 -10.93 17.81
CA ILE A 115 24.84 -9.80 16.93
C ILE A 115 26.29 -9.37 17.15
N HIS A 116 27.00 -9.25 16.05
CA HIS A 116 28.41 -8.86 15.96
C HIS A 116 28.58 -7.43 15.46
N ALA A 117 27.50 -6.73 15.10
CA ALA A 117 27.56 -5.31 14.79
C ALA A 117 28.18 -4.49 15.93
N GLU A 118 29.07 -3.58 15.57
CA GLU A 118 29.77 -2.67 16.51
C GLU A 118 28.79 -1.70 17.17
N HIS A 119 27.77 -1.25 16.44
CA HIS A 119 26.76 -0.30 16.91
C HIS A 119 25.32 -0.77 16.60
N PRO A 120 24.84 -1.84 17.24
CA PRO A 120 23.55 -2.45 16.93
C PRO A 120 22.36 -1.55 17.35
N ILE A 121 22.55 -0.66 18.33
CA ILE A 121 21.56 0.34 18.73
C ILE A 121 21.26 1.31 17.58
N ILE A 122 22.31 1.84 16.93
CA ILE A 122 22.14 2.81 15.83
C ILE A 122 21.41 2.14 14.67
N ALA A 123 21.77 0.88 14.36
CA ALA A 123 21.09 0.08 13.35
C ALA A 123 19.59 -0.08 13.66
N THR A 124 19.27 -0.31 14.93
CA THR A 124 17.91 -0.52 15.40
C THR A 124 17.09 0.76 15.40
N GLU A 125 17.67 1.88 15.84
CA GLU A 125 17.02 3.19 15.78
C GLU A 125 16.69 3.58 14.35
N LEU A 126 17.64 3.42 13.42
CA LEU A 126 17.43 3.68 12.01
C LEU A 126 16.35 2.77 11.41
N SER A 127 16.31 1.51 11.83
CA SER A 127 15.27 0.54 11.45
C SER A 127 13.89 0.96 11.97
N ILE A 128 13.80 1.38 13.23
CA ILE A 128 12.56 1.87 13.86
C ILE A 128 12.07 3.13 13.14
N ILE A 129 12.94 4.12 12.92
CA ILE A 129 12.59 5.37 12.23
C ILE A 129 12.10 5.06 10.81
N SER A 130 12.79 4.17 10.09
CA SER A 130 12.38 3.74 8.75
C SER A 130 10.99 3.12 8.75
N LEU A 131 10.70 2.22 9.71
CA LEU A 131 9.39 1.56 9.82
C LEU A 131 8.28 2.50 10.26
N GLN A 132 8.55 3.40 11.21
CA GLN A 132 7.61 4.46 11.59
C GLN A 132 7.29 5.37 10.41
N PHE A 133 8.30 5.73 9.63
CA PHE A 133 8.11 6.52 8.41
C PHE A 133 7.28 5.74 7.36
N THR A 134 7.52 4.45 7.19
CA THR A 134 6.68 3.58 6.34
C THR A 134 5.21 3.58 6.78
N ILE A 135 4.94 3.45 8.08
CA ILE A 135 3.56 3.52 8.63
C ILE A 135 2.94 4.89 8.40
N TYR A 136 3.74 5.95 8.56
CA TYR A 136 3.32 7.32 8.25
C TYR A 136 2.93 7.44 6.78
N LEU A 137 3.73 6.92 5.84
CA LEU A 137 3.42 6.95 4.41
C LEU A 137 2.14 6.19 4.06
N LEU A 138 1.90 5.04 4.71
CA LEU A 138 0.68 4.25 4.52
C LEU A 138 -0.57 4.97 5.07
N SER A 139 -0.42 5.71 6.17
CA SER A 139 -1.55 6.37 6.83
C SER A 139 -1.79 7.80 6.35
N SER A 140 -0.79 8.42 5.71
CA SER A 140 -0.83 9.83 5.30
C SER A 140 -1.31 9.99 3.86
N ARG A 141 -2.31 10.86 3.68
CA ARG A 141 -2.67 11.36 2.35
C ARG A 141 -1.63 12.34 1.79
N ARG A 142 -0.72 12.87 2.61
CA ARG A 142 0.27 13.88 2.19
C ARG A 142 1.52 13.21 1.62
N TRP A 143 1.97 13.68 0.46
CA TRP A 143 3.23 13.29 -0.20
C TRP A 143 3.87 14.50 -0.84
N ASP A 144 4.35 15.35 0.05
CA ASP A 144 5.03 16.57 -0.30
C ASP A 144 6.50 16.29 -0.65
N TRP A 145 7.22 17.35 -1.00
CA TRP A 145 8.65 17.24 -1.28
C TRP A 145 9.46 16.83 -0.06
N ALA A 146 9.03 17.24 1.14
CA ALA A 146 9.68 16.88 2.40
C ALA A 146 9.62 15.37 2.65
N SER A 147 8.44 14.74 2.47
CA SER A 147 8.30 13.30 2.64
C SER A 147 9.13 12.51 1.62
N LYS A 148 9.26 13.00 0.39
CA LYS A 148 10.12 12.38 -0.63
C LYS A 148 11.60 12.50 -0.28
N ALA A 149 12.04 13.66 0.20
CA ALA A 149 13.42 13.87 0.61
C ALA A 149 13.77 12.99 1.82
N GLY A 150 12.88 12.93 2.82
CA GLY A 150 13.00 12.04 3.98
C GLY A 150 13.07 10.56 3.57
N LEU A 151 12.21 10.13 2.64
CA LEU A 151 12.24 8.79 2.08
C LEU A 151 13.60 8.44 1.46
N ILE A 152 14.13 9.30 0.59
CA ILE A 152 15.39 9.06 -0.11
C ILE A 152 16.54 9.00 0.91
N GLY A 153 16.56 9.91 1.88
CA GLY A 153 17.53 9.91 2.97
C GLY A 153 17.49 8.59 3.75
N LEU A 154 16.30 8.18 4.21
CA LEU A 154 16.14 6.95 4.98
C LEU A 154 16.53 5.70 4.18
N LEU A 155 16.15 5.60 2.90
CA LEU A 155 16.58 4.50 2.04
C LEU A 155 18.09 4.44 1.89
N PHE A 156 18.74 5.60 1.67
CA PHE A 156 20.19 5.68 1.52
C PHE A 156 20.91 5.27 2.81
N PHE A 157 20.54 5.87 3.94
CA PHE A 157 21.16 5.56 5.23
C PHE A 157 20.95 4.11 5.63
N SER A 158 19.73 3.56 5.47
CA SER A 158 19.43 2.18 5.83
C SER A 158 20.15 1.18 4.92
N ALA A 159 20.26 1.45 3.62
CA ALA A 159 21.03 0.61 2.70
C ALA A 159 22.54 0.64 3.00
N MET A 160 23.10 1.83 3.24
CA MET A 160 24.51 1.98 3.61
C MET A 160 24.82 1.24 4.91
N HIS A 161 23.94 1.35 5.91
CA HIS A 161 24.14 0.68 7.18
C HIS A 161 24.06 -0.85 7.04
N ALA A 162 23.09 -1.37 6.29
CA ALA A 162 23.00 -2.81 6.01
C ALA A 162 24.28 -3.35 5.31
N LEU A 163 24.87 -2.57 4.40
CA LEU A 163 26.13 -2.94 3.74
C LEU A 163 27.33 -2.96 4.71
N ILE A 164 27.38 -2.05 5.68
CA ILE A 164 28.40 -2.06 6.73
C ILE A 164 28.24 -3.31 7.60
N CYS A 165 27.00 -3.62 8.01
CA CYS A 165 26.68 -4.80 8.81
C CYS A 165 26.87 -6.13 8.07
N ARG A 166 26.93 -6.14 6.72
CA ARG A 166 27.25 -7.36 5.94
C ARG A 166 28.58 -7.99 6.37
N LYS A 167 29.55 -7.17 6.80
CA LYS A 167 30.85 -7.66 7.29
C LYS A 167 30.72 -8.53 8.55
N ASN A 168 29.59 -8.42 9.26
CA ASN A 168 29.33 -9.07 10.53
C ASN A 168 28.46 -10.34 10.38
N GLY A 169 27.92 -10.59 9.19
CA GLY A 169 27.20 -11.82 8.86
C GLY A 169 26.01 -11.62 7.92
N ALA A 170 25.61 -12.70 7.26
CA ALA A 170 24.45 -12.69 6.35
C ALA A 170 23.12 -12.49 7.10
N ALA A 171 22.98 -13.04 8.31
CA ALA A 171 21.77 -12.88 9.12
C ALA A 171 21.54 -11.43 9.53
N GLU A 172 22.61 -10.71 9.90
CA GLU A 172 22.55 -9.28 10.20
C GLU A 172 22.20 -8.47 8.97
N LEU A 173 22.84 -8.74 7.82
CA LEU A 173 22.48 -8.08 6.56
C LEU A 173 20.98 -8.20 6.27
N VAL A 174 20.44 -9.42 6.37
CA VAL A 174 19.00 -9.67 6.14
C VAL A 174 18.17 -8.88 7.15
N TRP A 175 18.53 -8.92 8.44
CA TRP A 175 17.77 -8.20 9.46
C TRP A 175 17.74 -6.69 9.23
N TRP A 176 18.90 -6.09 8.96
CA TRP A 176 19.05 -4.64 8.82
C TRP A 176 18.53 -4.10 7.49
N ILE A 177 18.48 -4.91 6.42
CA ILE A 177 17.95 -4.48 5.13
C ILE A 177 16.43 -4.54 5.05
N LEU A 178 15.77 -5.38 5.87
CA LEU A 178 14.32 -5.56 5.86
C LEU A 178 13.52 -4.24 6.00
N PRO A 179 13.84 -3.33 6.94
CA PRO A 179 13.20 -2.01 7.03
C PRO A 179 13.33 -1.18 5.76
N ALA A 180 14.51 -1.18 5.13
CA ALA A 180 14.77 -0.45 3.89
C ALA A 180 13.98 -1.03 2.71
N MET A 181 13.95 -2.36 2.60
CA MET A 181 13.17 -3.05 1.57
C MET A 181 11.68 -2.77 1.73
N ASN A 182 11.17 -2.86 2.97
CA ASN A 182 9.77 -2.55 3.25
C ASN A 182 9.43 -1.10 2.87
N LEU A 183 10.28 -0.14 3.29
CA LEU A 183 10.13 1.26 2.93
C LEU A 183 10.13 1.48 1.41
N ALA A 184 11.01 0.80 0.67
CA ALA A 184 11.10 0.90 -0.79
C ALA A 184 9.83 0.36 -1.48
N VAL A 185 9.37 -0.84 -1.09
CA VAL A 185 8.17 -1.48 -1.66
C VAL A 185 6.93 -0.62 -1.41
N VAL A 186 6.73 -0.18 -0.16
CA VAL A 186 5.61 0.68 0.22
C VAL A 186 5.65 1.99 -0.57
N SER A 187 6.83 2.61 -0.68
CA SER A 187 6.97 3.89 -1.38
C SER A 187 6.72 3.77 -2.87
N TYR A 188 7.20 2.70 -3.50
CA TYR A 188 6.92 2.42 -4.91
C TYR A 188 5.42 2.25 -5.17
N ALA A 189 4.74 1.49 -4.32
CA ALA A 189 3.31 1.29 -4.45
C ALA A 189 2.51 2.58 -4.20
N GLN A 190 2.86 3.36 -3.17
CA GLN A 190 2.27 4.67 -2.89
C GLN A 190 2.46 5.65 -4.05
N LEU A 191 3.62 5.64 -4.70
CA LEU A 191 3.87 6.45 -5.89
C LEU A 191 2.94 6.07 -7.04
N ASN A 192 2.75 4.77 -7.29
CA ASN A 192 1.89 4.27 -8.36
C ASN A 192 0.42 4.55 -8.09
N MET A 193 -0.05 4.35 -6.85
CA MET A 193 -1.41 4.69 -6.44
C MET A 193 -1.73 6.17 -6.66
N ARG A 194 -0.80 7.07 -6.28
CA ARG A 194 -0.99 8.50 -6.49
C ARG A 194 -0.94 8.91 -7.95
N ARG A 195 -0.10 8.25 -8.76
CA ARG A 195 -0.09 8.45 -10.23
C ARG A 195 -1.43 8.04 -10.84
N SER A 196 -1.99 6.92 -10.39
CA SER A 196 -3.33 6.45 -10.79
C SER A 196 -4.40 7.45 -10.40
N GLN A 197 -4.44 7.89 -9.14
CA GLN A 197 -5.40 8.90 -8.65
C GLN A 197 -5.35 10.20 -9.46
N ARG A 198 -4.16 10.74 -9.74
CA ARG A 198 -4.02 11.94 -10.58
C ARG A 198 -4.49 11.73 -12.02
N SER A 199 -4.44 10.50 -12.53
CA SER A 199 -4.98 10.16 -13.84
C SER A 199 -6.51 10.18 -13.80
N ILE A 200 -7.10 9.59 -12.76
CA ILE A 200 -8.56 9.59 -12.52
C ILE A 200 -9.07 11.02 -12.30
N GLU A 201 -8.38 11.84 -11.50
CA GLU A 201 -8.72 13.25 -11.28
C GLU A 201 -8.69 14.06 -12.59
N ARG A 202 -7.70 13.83 -13.46
CA ARG A 202 -7.63 14.47 -14.78
C ARG A 202 -8.76 14.03 -15.71
N LEU A 203 -9.20 12.79 -15.63
CA LEU A 203 -10.37 12.29 -16.36
C LEU A 203 -11.67 12.90 -15.80
N ALA A 204 -11.81 12.94 -14.48
CA ALA A 204 -12.94 13.57 -13.81
C ALA A 204 -13.07 15.04 -14.18
N HIS A 205 -11.96 15.79 -14.18
CA HIS A 205 -11.97 17.18 -14.61
C HIS A 205 -12.40 17.35 -16.07
N ARG A 206 -12.11 16.42 -16.98
CA ARG A 206 -12.57 16.49 -18.38
C ARG A 206 -14.07 16.24 -18.50
N VAL A 207 -14.62 15.34 -17.70
CA VAL A 207 -16.01 14.87 -17.79
C VAL A 207 -16.98 15.83 -17.10
N TYR A 208 -16.54 16.43 -15.99
CA TYR A 208 -17.33 17.38 -15.20
C TYR A 208 -17.03 18.84 -15.53
N LYS A 209 -16.09 19.12 -16.45
CA LYS A 209 -15.98 20.50 -16.97
C LYS A 209 -17.30 20.82 -17.68
N PRO A 210 -18.00 21.91 -17.32
CA PRO A 210 -19.05 22.41 -18.19
C PRO A 210 -18.42 22.62 -19.57
N LYS A 211 -19.04 22.07 -20.61
CA LYS A 211 -18.81 22.57 -21.96
C LYS A 211 -19.38 23.98 -21.92
N ASP A 212 -18.55 24.96 -21.62
CA ASP A 212 -18.90 26.35 -21.82
C ASP A 212 -19.19 26.51 -23.32
N GLU A 213 -20.48 26.73 -23.59
CA GLU A 213 -21.12 27.48 -24.68
C GLU A 213 -20.42 27.58 -26.04
#